data_AF-A0A7L9BTT1-F1
#
_entry.id   AF-A0A7L9BTT1-F1
#
_cell.length_a   1.000
_cell.length_b   1.000
_cell.length_c   1.000
_cell.angle_alpha   90.00
_cell.angle_beta   90.00
_cell.angle_gamma   90.00
#
_symmetry.space_group_name_H-M   'P 1'
#
loop_
_entity.id
_entity.type
_entity.pdbx_description
1 polymer ?
#
loop_
_entity_poly.entity_id
_entity_poly.type
_entity_poly.pdbx_seq_one_letter_code
_entity_poly.pdbx_strand_id
1 'polypeptide(L)'
;MPPTSTTLPILIRPGNLQTSSAIEAWVHRKLAGAFRRYGSNMTAVEVHFEDVNGPKHGAADARCVMEARVNGRSPIAVQARADDLYGAIDAASRKLDAAIARVVERADTRARRRFRHEREVIGNVSQIGGSGTSGAAAIAPRHVERAEPGSAQRRGVIIAGFGPVGRALADELTRHGVPITVVDTNAETIRRQDGLGIPVLCGDITDPAVLRRAGIETAAALAVTIPDGAEAVRACAAARALSPDVHISARTTFLSQGLEAMRAGANSITVEEIVTASALARVVTQQLTGKLHRSDSEALMTPQGANE
;
A
#
# COMPACT_ATOMS: atom_id res chain seq x y z
N MET A 1 17.46 1.28 -4.48
CA MET A 1 16.28 0.63 -5.12
C MET A 1 15.06 1.51 -4.89
N PRO A 2 14.13 1.62 -5.86
CA PRO A 2 12.98 2.52 -5.78
C PRO A 2 12.01 2.08 -4.67
N PRO A 3 11.22 2.99 -4.07
CA PRO A 3 10.36 2.68 -2.93
C PRO A 3 9.27 1.67 -3.31
N THR A 4 9.10 0.60 -2.52
CA THR A 4 8.02 -0.39 -2.69
C THR A 4 6.69 0.23 -2.28
N SER A 5 5.88 0.43 -3.32
CA SER A 5 4.53 0.99 -3.40
C SER A 5 3.57 0.56 -2.27
N THR A 6 3.35 1.45 -1.29
CA THR A 6 2.15 1.42 -0.44
C THR A 6 0.93 1.59 -1.34
N THR A 7 0.06 0.57 -1.44
CA THR A 7 -1.21 0.71 -2.17
C THR A 7 -2.06 1.73 -1.44
N LEU A 8 -2.33 2.85 -2.11
CA LEU A 8 -3.14 3.95 -1.59
C LEU A 8 -4.52 3.43 -1.15
N PRO A 9 -4.90 3.56 0.13
CA PRO A 9 -6.24 3.20 0.58
C PRO A 9 -7.27 4.08 -0.12
N ILE A 10 -8.22 3.46 -0.82
CA ILE A 10 -9.34 4.15 -1.47
C ILE A 10 -10.61 3.68 -0.78
N LEU A 11 -11.32 4.58 -0.11
CA LEU A 11 -12.58 4.29 0.57
C LEU A 11 -13.72 4.87 -0.26
N ILE A 12 -14.65 4.02 -0.68
CA ILE A 12 -15.83 4.43 -1.44
C ILE A 12 -17.02 4.51 -0.48
N ARG A 13 -17.66 5.68 -0.38
CA ARG A 13 -18.92 5.88 0.33
C ARG A 13 -20.03 6.18 -0.69
N PRO A 14 -20.76 5.15 -1.15
CA PRO A 14 -21.95 5.38 -1.95
C PRO A 14 -22.99 6.01 -1.03
N GLY A 15 -23.48 7.21 -1.35
CA GLY A 15 -24.59 7.84 -0.64
C GLY A 15 -25.90 7.09 -0.92
N ASN A 16 -26.85 7.76 -1.58
CA ASN A 16 -28.12 7.14 -2.00
C ASN A 16 -28.02 6.33 -3.31
N LEU A 17 -26.82 6.15 -3.86
CA LEU A 17 -26.59 5.46 -5.13
C LEU A 17 -26.35 3.96 -4.92
N GLN A 18 -27.09 3.13 -5.67
CA GLN A 18 -26.79 1.70 -5.77
C GLN A 18 -25.47 1.52 -6.53
N THR A 19 -24.40 1.19 -5.82
CA THR A 19 -23.08 0.95 -6.42
C THR A 19 -22.97 -0.53 -6.82
N SER A 20 -22.58 -0.77 -8.07
CA SER A 20 -22.24 -2.10 -8.54
C SER A 20 -20.75 -2.37 -8.33
N SER A 21 -20.39 -3.65 -8.19
CA SER A 21 -18.99 -4.09 -8.09
C SER A 21 -18.12 -3.65 -9.28
N ALA A 22 -18.73 -3.41 -10.44
CA ALA A 22 -18.05 -2.87 -11.62
C ALA A 22 -17.64 -1.40 -11.45
N ILE A 23 -18.50 -0.58 -10.81
CA ILE A 23 -18.21 0.83 -10.54
C ILE A 23 -17.11 0.94 -9.48
N GLU A 24 -17.18 0.14 -8.42
CA GLU A 24 -16.14 0.12 -7.39
C GLU A 24 -14.78 -0.28 -7.97
N ALA A 25 -14.71 -1.39 -8.71
CA ALA A 25 -13.48 -1.83 -9.37
C ALA A 25 -12.92 -0.79 -10.35
N TRP A 26 -13.80 -0.09 -11.08
CA TRP A 26 -13.40 0.99 -11.98
C TRP A 26 -12.83 2.20 -11.22
N VAL A 27 -13.47 2.63 -10.13
CA VAL A 27 -13.00 3.72 -9.25
C VAL A 27 -11.63 3.38 -8.67
N HIS A 28 -11.48 2.18 -8.10
CA HIS A 28 -10.21 1.72 -7.53
C HIS A 28 -9.09 1.75 -8.57
N ARG A 29 -9.32 1.21 -9.77
CA ARG A 29 -8.35 1.22 -10.86
C ARG A 29 -7.98 2.64 -11.31
N LYS A 30 -8.97 3.52 -11.48
CA LYS A 30 -8.76 4.90 -11.94
C LYS A 30 -7.93 5.71 -10.95
N LEU A 31 -8.28 5.67 -9.66
CA LEU A 31 -7.62 6.45 -8.63
C LEU A 31 -6.23 5.88 -8.28
N ALA A 32 -6.08 4.56 -8.24
CA ALA A 32 -4.76 3.94 -8.08
C ALA A 32 -3.80 4.34 -9.22
N GLY A 33 -4.30 4.42 -10.46
CA GLY A 33 -3.53 4.90 -11.61
C GLY A 33 -3.17 6.38 -11.51
N ALA A 34 -4.15 7.25 -11.22
CA ALA A 34 -3.96 8.70 -11.14
C ALA A 34 -2.97 9.12 -10.04
N PHE A 35 -3.02 8.44 -8.89
CA PHE A 35 -2.27 8.85 -7.71
C PHE A 35 -0.96 8.08 -7.48
N ARG A 36 -0.63 7.11 -8.34
CA ARG A 36 0.62 6.33 -8.28
C ARG A 36 1.87 7.21 -8.16
N ARG A 37 1.88 8.38 -8.81
CA ARG A 37 3.01 9.33 -8.80
C ARG A 37 3.30 9.97 -7.44
N TYR A 38 2.34 9.95 -6.51
CA TYR A 38 2.49 10.57 -5.19
C TYR A 38 3.06 9.60 -4.14
N GLY A 39 3.13 8.31 -4.46
CA GLY A 39 3.77 7.28 -3.63
C GLY A 39 3.28 7.30 -2.18
N SER A 40 4.22 7.22 -1.24
CA SER A 40 3.97 7.21 0.21
C SER A 40 3.58 8.58 0.80
N ASN A 41 3.42 9.64 0.00
CA ASN A 41 2.99 10.94 0.52
C ASN A 41 1.48 11.02 0.76
N MET A 42 0.72 10.05 0.26
CA MET A 42 -0.72 9.96 0.47
C MET A 42 -1.07 8.78 1.38
N THR A 43 -2.04 8.99 2.27
CA THR A 43 -2.42 8.00 3.28
C THR A 43 -3.82 7.45 3.08
N ALA A 44 -4.71 8.19 2.40
CA ALA A 44 -6.03 7.69 1.99
C ALA A 44 -6.65 8.61 0.94
N VAL A 45 -7.58 8.07 0.16
CA VAL A 45 -8.54 8.83 -0.64
C VAL A 45 -9.96 8.34 -0.33
N GLU A 46 -10.81 9.22 0.18
CA GLU A 46 -12.23 8.94 0.36
C GLU A 46 -13.02 9.50 -0.83
N VAL A 47 -13.97 8.72 -1.35
CA VAL A 47 -14.78 9.07 -2.52
C VAL A 47 -16.25 8.96 -2.17
N HIS A 48 -16.98 10.05 -2.33
CA HIS A 48 -18.41 10.14 -2.04
C HIS A 48 -19.20 10.42 -3.32
N PHE A 49 -20.33 9.72 -3.48
CA PHE A 49 -21.22 9.87 -4.64
C PHE A 49 -22.61 10.28 -4.21
N GLU A 50 -23.18 11.25 -4.93
CA GLU A 50 -24.57 11.69 -4.77
C GLU A 50 -25.22 11.89 -6.13
N ASP A 51 -26.44 11.38 -6.29
CA ASP A 51 -27.32 11.73 -7.40
C ASP A 51 -27.99 13.07 -7.06
N VAL A 52 -27.81 14.08 -7.90
CA VAL A 52 -28.37 15.42 -7.67
C VAL A 52 -29.81 15.51 -8.20
N ASN A 53 -30.25 14.55 -9.03
CA ASN A 53 -31.62 14.52 -9.51
C ASN A 53 -32.52 13.78 -8.50
N GLY A 54 -33.25 14.57 -7.71
CA GLY A 54 -34.55 14.11 -7.18
C GLY A 54 -35.49 13.70 -8.35
N PRO A 55 -36.71 13.21 -8.08
CA PRO A 55 -37.55 12.40 -8.98
C PRO A 55 -38.09 13.07 -10.28
N LYS A 56 -37.42 14.08 -10.84
CA LYS A 56 -37.81 14.78 -12.08
C LYS A 56 -36.79 14.53 -13.19
N HIS A 57 -37.33 14.23 -14.36
CA HIS A 57 -36.63 13.77 -15.56
C HIS A 57 -35.76 14.88 -16.17
N GLY A 58 -34.44 14.67 -16.15
CA GLY A 58 -33.39 15.44 -16.82
C GLY A 58 -32.11 14.59 -16.90
N ALA A 59 -31.10 14.99 -17.70
CA ALA A 59 -29.81 14.29 -17.77
C ALA A 59 -29.27 14.02 -16.35
N ALA A 60 -28.78 12.80 -16.10
CA ALA A 60 -28.52 12.27 -14.76
C ALA A 60 -27.32 12.97 -14.09
N ASP A 61 -27.57 14.13 -13.49
CA ASP A 61 -26.53 15.00 -12.96
C ASP A 61 -25.91 14.38 -11.69
N ALA A 62 -24.74 13.75 -11.85
CA ALA A 62 -24.05 13.06 -10.77
C ALA A 62 -23.02 14.00 -10.11
N ARG A 63 -22.96 13.98 -8.77
CA ARG A 63 -21.95 14.69 -7.99
C ARG A 63 -20.97 13.70 -7.36
N CYS A 64 -19.68 13.99 -7.54
CA CYS A 64 -18.60 13.30 -6.86
C CYS A 64 -17.80 14.26 -5.99
N VAL A 65 -17.60 13.88 -4.73
CA VAL A 65 -16.70 14.54 -3.79
C VAL A 65 -15.55 13.58 -3.47
N MET A 66 -14.32 14.07 -3.53
CA MET A 66 -13.13 13.29 -3.17
C MET A 66 -12.31 14.02 -2.13
N GLU A 67 -11.88 13.32 -1.10
CA GLU A 67 -10.97 13.82 -0.07
C GLU A 67 -9.67 13.00 -0.08
N ALA A 68 -8.53 13.66 -0.24
CA ALA A 68 -7.22 13.04 -0.10
C ALA A 68 -6.57 13.41 1.23
N ARG A 69 -6.10 12.40 1.97
CA ARG A 69 -5.22 12.58 3.13
C ARG A 69 -3.77 12.50 2.68
N VAL A 70 -3.02 13.55 2.99
CA VAL A 70 -1.60 13.70 2.65
C VAL A 70 -0.79 13.78 3.94
N ASN A 71 0.35 13.11 3.98
CA ASN A 71 1.18 13.00 5.18
C ASN A 71 1.53 14.38 5.77
N GLY A 72 1.20 14.56 7.06
CA GLY A 72 1.50 15.78 7.82
C GLY A 72 0.74 17.03 7.36
N ARG A 73 -0.40 16.89 6.66
CA ARG A 73 -1.16 18.01 6.11
C ARG A 73 -2.66 17.89 6.33
N SER A 74 -3.33 19.02 6.27
CA SER A 74 -4.80 19.07 6.24
C SER A 74 -5.33 18.30 5.03
N PRO A 75 -6.45 17.55 5.19
CA PRO A 75 -7.10 16.87 4.08
C PRO A 75 -7.45 17.82 2.93
N ILE A 76 -7.34 17.32 1.70
CA ILE A 76 -7.63 18.08 0.48
C ILE A 76 -8.93 17.55 -0.10
N ALA A 77 -9.98 18.37 -0.11
CA ALA A 77 -11.28 18.00 -0.68
C ALA A 77 -11.52 18.70 -2.02
N VAL A 78 -12.07 17.98 -3.00
CA VAL A 78 -12.52 18.52 -4.28
C VAL A 78 -13.90 17.98 -4.64
N GLN A 79 -14.63 18.73 -5.46
CA GLN A 79 -15.94 18.31 -5.98
C GLN A 79 -16.06 18.53 -7.49
N ALA A 80 -16.80 17.64 -8.16
CA ALA A 80 -17.18 17.76 -9.55
C ALA A 80 -18.60 17.24 -9.82
N ARG A 81 -19.22 17.76 -10.88
CA ARG A 81 -20.51 17.34 -11.42
C ARG A 81 -20.38 17.01 -12.90
N ALA A 82 -21.19 16.08 -13.39
CA ALA A 82 -21.30 15.74 -14.81
C ALA A 82 -22.65 15.05 -15.09
N ASP A 83 -22.98 14.91 -16.37
CA ASP A 83 -24.21 14.25 -16.87
C ASP A 83 -24.30 12.75 -16.53
N ASP A 84 -23.22 12.15 -16.02
CA ASP A 84 -23.19 10.79 -15.48
C ASP A 84 -22.12 10.61 -14.39
N LEU A 85 -22.21 9.49 -13.65
CA LEU A 85 -21.32 9.15 -12.54
C LEU A 85 -19.84 9.00 -12.96
N TYR A 86 -19.57 8.44 -14.14
CA TYR A 86 -18.21 8.22 -14.63
C TYR A 86 -17.53 9.54 -14.96
N GLY A 87 -18.25 10.46 -15.61
CA GLY A 87 -17.80 11.82 -15.90
C GLY A 87 -17.51 12.62 -14.63
N ALA A 88 -18.37 12.49 -13.60
CA ALA A 88 -18.18 13.16 -12.32
C ALA A 88 -16.92 12.66 -11.60
N ILE A 89 -16.65 11.35 -11.65
CA ILE A 89 -15.44 10.74 -11.09
C ILE A 89 -14.18 11.20 -11.84
N ASP A 90 -14.21 11.21 -13.17
CA ASP A 90 -13.05 11.63 -13.99
C ASP A 90 -12.70 13.10 -13.76
N ALA A 91 -13.71 13.96 -13.64
CA ALA A 91 -13.53 15.37 -13.35
C ALA A 91 -13.02 15.61 -11.92
N ALA A 92 -13.54 14.90 -10.93
CA ALA A 92 -13.06 14.99 -9.54
C ALA A 92 -11.63 14.46 -9.40
N SER A 93 -11.30 13.34 -10.05
CA SER A 93 -9.95 12.76 -10.05
C SER A 93 -8.90 13.73 -10.58
N ARG A 94 -9.18 14.39 -11.73
CA ARG A 94 -8.27 15.42 -12.29
C ARG A 94 -8.07 16.62 -11.37
N LYS A 95 -9.15 17.09 -10.72
CA LYS A 95 -9.09 18.20 -9.76
C LYS A 95 -8.25 17.83 -8.54
N LEU A 96 -8.41 16.62 -8.02
CA LEU A 96 -7.68 16.15 -6.84
C LEU A 96 -6.18 16.01 -7.14
N ASP A 97 -5.84 15.44 -8.31
CA ASP A 97 -4.46 15.36 -8.80
C ASP A 97 -3.79 16.75 -8.85
N ALA A 98 -4.45 17.72 -9.47
CA ALA A 98 -3.93 19.08 -9.56
C ALA A 98 -3.80 19.79 -8.19
N ALA A 99 -4.64 19.44 -7.22
CA ALA A 99 -4.58 20.00 -5.86
C ALA A 99 -3.42 19.37 -5.05
N ILE A 100 -3.25 18.05 -5.13
CA ILE A 100 -2.16 17.33 -4.45
C ILE A 100 -0.80 17.77 -4.99
N ALA A 101 -0.66 17.91 -6.32
CA ALA A 101 0.58 18.38 -6.95
C ALA A 101 1.07 19.71 -6.35
N ARG A 102 0.18 20.70 -6.23
CA ARG A 102 0.49 22.01 -5.62
C ARG A 102 0.95 21.91 -4.17
N VAL A 103 0.43 20.95 -3.43
CA VAL A 103 0.72 20.77 -2.00
C VAL A 103 2.06 20.05 -1.80
N VAL A 104 2.34 19.04 -2.62
CA VAL A 104 3.60 18.27 -2.60
C VAL A 104 4.78 19.10 -3.11
N GLU A 105 4.62 19.86 -4.20
CA GLU A 105 5.69 20.72 -4.76
C GLU A 105 6.16 21.81 -3.77
N ARG A 106 5.22 22.37 -2.96
CA ARG A 106 5.56 23.31 -1.88
C ARG A 106 6.31 22.64 -0.72
N ALA A 107 6.13 21.34 -0.52
CA ALA A 107 6.80 20.56 0.53
C ALA A 107 8.29 20.39 0.21
N ASP A 108 8.58 19.92 -1.00
CA ASP A 108 9.93 19.59 -1.46
C ASP A 108 10.81 20.86 -1.48
N THR A 109 10.22 21.99 -1.89
CA THR A 109 10.90 23.30 -1.87
C THR A 109 11.34 23.74 -0.47
N ARG A 110 10.58 23.42 0.59
CA ARG A 110 10.93 23.76 1.99
C ARG A 110 11.93 22.77 2.60
N ALA A 111 11.80 21.48 2.30
CA ALA A 111 12.73 20.45 2.75
C ALA A 111 14.14 20.70 2.20
N ARG A 112 14.26 21.03 0.90
CA ARG A 112 15.54 21.36 0.26
C ARG A 112 16.25 22.59 0.87
N ARG A 113 15.49 23.56 1.41
CA ARG A 113 16.05 24.71 2.13
C ARG A 113 16.56 24.33 3.53
N ARG A 114 15.86 23.46 4.27
CA ARG A 114 16.31 22.98 5.59
C ARG A 114 17.55 22.09 5.51
N PHE A 115 17.59 21.15 4.56
CA PHE A 115 18.74 20.27 4.34
C PHE A 115 20.01 21.03 3.94
N ARG A 116 19.88 22.16 3.24
CA ARG A 116 21.02 23.04 2.92
C ARG A 116 21.58 23.71 4.17
N HIS A 117 20.72 24.13 5.08
CA HIS A 117 21.12 24.83 6.31
C HIS A 117 21.74 23.88 7.35
N GLU A 118 21.23 22.65 7.49
CA GLU A 118 21.78 21.65 8.45
C GLU A 118 23.16 21.13 8.04
N ARG A 119 23.46 21.00 6.74
CA ARG A 119 24.82 20.65 6.28
C ARG A 119 25.84 21.76 6.53
N GLU A 120 25.41 23.00 6.53
CA GLU A 120 26.24 24.17 6.84
C GLU A 120 26.59 24.21 8.35
N VAL A 121 25.68 23.75 9.21
CA VAL A 121 25.88 23.70 10.67
C VAL A 121 26.76 22.53 11.11
N ILE A 122 26.62 21.35 10.48
CA ILE A 122 27.39 20.15 10.86
C ILE A 122 28.83 20.18 10.29
N GLY A 123 29.06 20.90 9.19
CA GLY A 123 30.40 21.08 8.61
C GLY A 123 31.39 21.88 9.49
N ASN A 124 30.91 22.65 10.46
CA ASN A 124 31.75 23.54 11.27
C ASN A 124 32.23 22.96 12.61
N VAL A 125 31.91 21.70 12.93
CA VAL A 125 32.22 21.11 14.26
C VAL A 125 33.54 20.30 14.29
N SER A 126 34.27 20.19 13.18
CA SER A 126 35.55 19.43 13.13
C SER A 126 36.82 20.28 13.36
N GLN A 127 36.70 21.51 13.87
CA GLN A 127 37.83 22.44 14.05
C GLN A 127 37.81 23.17 15.40
N ILE A 128 37.51 22.51 16.52
CA ILE A 128 37.86 23.06 17.85
C ILE A 128 38.31 21.93 18.79
N GLY A 129 39.59 21.59 18.71
CA GLY A 129 40.29 20.90 19.79
C GLY A 129 41.15 21.93 20.53
N GLY A 130 40.92 22.11 21.83
CA GLY A 130 41.74 23.00 22.66
C GLY A 130 41.21 23.22 24.08
N SER A 131 41.67 22.39 25.01
CA SER A 131 42.04 22.67 26.42
C SER A 131 41.18 23.62 27.30
N GLY A 132 40.82 23.12 28.50
CA GLY A 132 40.96 23.92 29.73
C GLY A 132 39.74 24.06 30.67
N THR A 133 39.80 23.34 31.79
CA THR A 133 39.41 23.72 33.18
C THR A 133 37.98 24.11 33.58
N SER A 134 37.41 23.25 34.44
CA SER A 134 36.77 23.48 35.76
C SER A 134 35.63 24.51 35.93
N GLY A 135 34.49 24.04 36.44
CA GLY A 135 33.47 24.87 37.10
C GLY A 135 32.14 24.15 37.28
N ALA A 136 31.89 23.61 38.48
CA ALA A 136 30.62 23.01 38.88
C ALA A 136 29.53 24.08 39.06
N ALA A 137 28.32 23.85 38.54
CA ALA A 137 27.05 24.26 39.17
C ALA A 137 25.81 23.80 38.38
N ALA A 138 24.79 23.38 39.14
CA ALA A 138 23.36 23.40 38.86
C ALA A 138 22.76 22.34 37.89
N ILE A 139 22.40 21.21 38.48
CA ILE A 139 21.32 20.33 38.03
C ILE A 139 19.98 20.91 38.53
N ALA A 140 19.05 21.19 37.62
CA ALA A 140 17.60 21.24 37.88
C ALA A 140 16.82 20.95 36.58
N PRO A 141 15.60 20.36 36.67
CA PRO A 141 15.19 19.30 35.74
C PRO A 141 13.92 19.61 34.90
N ARG A 142 13.55 18.61 34.07
CA ARG A 142 12.25 18.39 33.37
C ARG A 142 12.17 19.14 32.03
N HIS A 143 11.83 18.52 30.89
CA HIS A 143 10.69 17.62 30.67
C HIS A 143 11.13 16.21 30.19
N VAL A 144 10.98 15.22 31.08
CA VAL A 144 10.70 13.85 30.65
C VAL A 144 9.23 13.86 30.26
N GLU A 145 8.96 13.89 28.96
CA GLU A 145 7.66 13.54 28.43
C GLU A 145 7.43 12.07 28.82
N ARG A 146 6.45 11.84 29.70
CA ARG A 146 6.08 10.51 30.18
C ARG A 146 5.83 9.62 28.97
N ALA A 147 6.73 8.66 28.74
CA ALA A 147 6.45 7.54 27.87
C ALA A 147 5.32 6.73 28.52
N GLU A 148 4.16 6.73 27.88
CA GLU A 148 3.08 5.78 28.15
C GLU A 148 3.65 4.35 28.07
N PRO A 149 3.46 3.50 29.09
CA PRO A 149 3.97 2.14 29.09
C PRO A 149 3.17 1.28 28.11
N GLY A 150 3.64 1.11 26.87
CA GLY A 150 2.86 0.31 25.90
C GLY A 150 3.43 0.02 24.51
N SER A 151 4.71 0.24 24.18
CA SER A 151 5.23 -0.27 22.90
C SER A 151 6.65 -0.81 23.02
N ALA A 152 6.76 -2.06 23.49
CA ALA A 152 7.83 -2.91 22.99
C ALA A 152 7.71 -2.89 21.46
N GLN A 153 8.71 -2.34 20.76
CA GLN A 153 8.62 -2.18 19.31
C GLN A 153 8.45 -3.56 18.68
N ARG A 154 7.24 -3.84 18.17
CA ARG A 154 6.95 -5.07 17.41
C ARG A 154 7.87 -5.11 16.20
N ARG A 155 8.51 -6.26 15.96
CA ARG A 155 9.55 -6.42 14.94
C ARG A 155 9.36 -7.72 14.20
N GLY A 156 9.81 -7.73 12.95
CA GLY A 156 9.84 -8.92 12.11
C GLY A 156 8.48 -9.36 11.57
N VAL A 157 8.53 -10.30 10.63
CA VAL A 157 7.37 -10.82 9.91
C VAL A 157 7.33 -12.33 10.00
N ILE A 158 6.18 -12.87 10.37
CA ILE A 158 5.91 -14.30 10.25
C ILE A 158 5.32 -14.56 8.86
N ILE A 159 5.90 -15.49 8.12
CA ILE A 159 5.40 -15.93 6.82
C ILE A 159 4.82 -17.32 6.99
N ALA A 160 3.51 -17.46 6.76
CA ALA A 160 2.81 -18.72 6.81
C ALA A 160 2.68 -19.32 5.40
N GLY A 161 3.29 -20.48 5.21
CA GLY A 161 3.51 -21.08 3.91
C GLY A 161 4.77 -20.56 3.23
N PHE A 162 5.56 -21.46 2.68
CA PHE A 162 6.84 -21.19 2.03
C PHE A 162 6.94 -21.88 0.67
N GLY A 163 5.80 -21.87 -0.03
CA GLY A 163 5.69 -22.10 -1.47
C GLY A 163 6.22 -20.91 -2.29
N PRO A 164 5.90 -20.83 -3.59
CA PRO A 164 6.42 -19.79 -4.48
C PRO A 164 6.19 -18.36 -3.99
N VAL A 165 4.99 -18.06 -3.47
CA VAL A 165 4.64 -16.72 -2.96
C VAL A 165 5.39 -16.42 -1.66
N GLY A 166 5.38 -17.34 -0.69
CA GLY A 166 6.09 -17.17 0.57
C GLY A 166 7.61 -16.98 0.39
N ARG A 167 8.23 -17.71 -0.55
CA ARG A 167 9.64 -17.54 -0.91
C ARG A 167 9.93 -16.18 -1.53
N ALA A 168 9.13 -15.76 -2.52
CA ALA A 168 9.31 -14.45 -3.15
C ALA A 168 9.16 -13.31 -2.13
N LEU A 169 8.22 -13.45 -1.18
CA LEU A 169 8.06 -12.50 -0.09
C LEU A 169 9.26 -12.51 0.86
N ALA A 170 9.74 -13.70 1.27
CA ALA A 170 10.91 -13.83 2.12
C ALA A 170 12.16 -13.22 1.49
N ASP A 171 12.39 -13.43 0.18
CA ASP A 171 13.51 -12.86 -0.56
C ASP A 171 13.43 -11.32 -0.61
N GLU A 172 12.25 -10.76 -0.85
CA GLU A 172 12.03 -9.31 -0.83
C GLU A 172 12.27 -8.73 0.56
N LEU A 173 11.69 -9.33 1.61
CA LEU A 173 11.83 -8.85 2.99
C LEU A 173 13.28 -8.96 3.49
N THR A 174 13.97 -10.05 3.16
CA THR A 174 15.39 -10.26 3.50
C THR A 174 16.27 -9.19 2.83
N ARG A 175 16.00 -8.84 1.56
CA ARG A 175 16.72 -7.76 0.85
C ARG A 175 16.58 -6.38 1.52
N HIS A 176 15.49 -6.15 2.25
CA HIS A 176 15.27 -4.92 3.02
C HIS A 176 15.72 -5.03 4.49
N GLY A 177 16.38 -6.12 4.87
CA GLY A 177 16.86 -6.34 6.25
C GLY A 177 15.74 -6.53 7.27
N VAL A 178 14.55 -6.96 6.83
CA VAL A 178 13.42 -7.24 7.71
C VAL A 178 13.60 -8.64 8.31
N PRO A 179 13.62 -8.80 9.65
CA PRO A 179 13.67 -10.12 10.27
C PRO A 179 12.44 -10.95 9.90
N ILE A 180 12.64 -12.21 9.55
CA ILE A 180 11.54 -13.11 9.17
C ILE A 180 11.60 -14.44 9.91
N THR A 181 10.42 -14.99 10.20
CA THR A 181 10.25 -16.38 10.65
C THR A 181 9.27 -17.06 9.70
N VAL A 182 9.63 -18.22 9.18
CA VAL A 182 8.79 -18.98 8.26
C VAL A 182 8.11 -20.12 9.01
N VAL A 183 6.85 -20.39 8.72
CA VAL A 183 6.10 -21.54 9.20
C VAL A 183 5.55 -22.31 8.00
N ASP A 184 5.88 -23.60 7.89
CA ASP A 184 5.39 -24.46 6.81
C ASP A 184 5.26 -25.91 7.32
N THR A 185 4.32 -26.68 6.77
CA THR A 185 4.08 -28.09 7.14
C THR A 185 4.91 -29.07 6.28
N ASN A 186 5.47 -28.62 5.16
CA ASN A 186 6.18 -29.48 4.21
C ASN A 186 7.66 -29.65 4.59
N ALA A 187 8.04 -30.88 4.93
CA ALA A 187 9.40 -31.25 5.30
C ALA A 187 10.46 -31.06 4.18
N GLU A 188 10.08 -31.05 2.90
CA GLU A 188 10.99 -30.73 1.79
C GLU A 188 11.36 -29.25 1.78
N THR A 189 10.37 -28.39 2.04
CA THR A 189 10.53 -26.95 2.17
C THR A 189 11.52 -26.58 3.27
N ILE A 190 11.44 -27.29 4.41
CA ILE A 190 12.34 -27.11 5.56
C ILE A 190 13.78 -27.52 5.19
N ARG A 191 13.95 -28.69 4.56
CA ARG A 191 15.27 -29.22 4.17
C ARG A 191 16.00 -28.33 3.16
N ARG A 192 15.29 -27.73 2.22
CA ARG A 192 15.87 -26.80 1.23
C ARG A 192 16.46 -25.54 1.86
N GLN A 193 16.04 -25.20 3.07
CA GLN A 193 16.34 -23.92 3.72
C GLN A 193 17.40 -24.00 4.83
N ASP A 194 17.83 -25.20 5.19
CA ASP A 194 18.82 -25.50 6.23
C ASP A 194 20.21 -24.84 6.01
N GLY A 195 20.40 -24.10 4.90
CA GLY A 195 21.62 -23.34 4.60
C GLY A 195 21.43 -21.85 4.29
N LEU A 196 20.21 -21.31 4.38
CA LEU A 196 19.90 -19.93 3.96
C LEU A 196 19.78 -18.92 5.11
N GLY A 197 19.96 -19.37 6.36
CA GLY A 197 19.98 -18.50 7.54
C GLY A 197 18.60 -17.92 7.93
N ILE A 198 17.52 -18.40 7.33
CA ILE A 198 16.14 -18.01 7.67
C ILE A 198 15.58 -19.01 8.68
N PRO A 199 15.09 -18.56 9.85
CA PRO A 199 14.39 -19.43 10.79
C PRO A 199 13.13 -20.04 10.17
N VAL A 200 13.05 -21.38 10.12
CA VAL A 200 11.88 -22.13 9.64
C VAL A 200 11.34 -23.01 10.74
N LEU A 201 10.03 -22.94 10.99
CA LEU A 201 9.30 -23.78 11.92
C LEU A 201 8.41 -24.77 11.17
N CYS A 202 8.53 -26.04 11.51
CA CYS A 202 7.57 -27.06 11.10
C CYS A 202 6.29 -26.93 11.93
N GLY A 203 5.15 -26.70 11.27
CA GLY A 203 3.86 -26.68 11.93
C GLY A 203 2.73 -26.09 11.09
N ASP A 204 1.50 -26.36 11.51
CA ASP A 204 0.29 -25.75 10.98
C ASP A 204 0.12 -24.35 11.58
N ILE A 205 0.04 -23.32 10.75
CA ILE A 205 -0.12 -21.93 11.23
C ILE A 205 -1.47 -21.69 11.93
N THR A 206 -2.46 -22.56 11.71
CA THR A 206 -3.75 -22.46 12.39
C THR A 206 -3.69 -22.90 13.86
N ASP A 207 -2.61 -23.56 14.26
CA ASP A 207 -2.35 -23.97 15.65
C ASP A 207 -1.81 -22.79 16.48
N PRO A 208 -2.51 -22.37 17.55
CA PRO A 208 -2.03 -21.33 18.47
C PRO A 208 -0.65 -21.61 19.06
N ALA A 209 -0.27 -22.87 19.30
CA ALA A 209 1.04 -23.22 19.82
C ALA A 209 2.16 -22.95 18.81
N VAL A 210 1.90 -23.18 17.52
CA VAL A 210 2.83 -22.88 16.42
C VAL A 210 2.97 -21.36 16.27
N LEU A 211 1.86 -20.60 16.31
CA LEU A 211 1.88 -19.14 16.26
C LEU A 211 2.70 -18.50 17.39
N ARG A 212 2.56 -19.01 18.62
CA ARG A 212 3.38 -18.56 19.78
C ARG A 212 4.85 -18.87 19.58
N ARG A 213 5.19 -20.10 19.15
CA ARG A 213 6.58 -20.49 18.82
C ARG A 213 7.17 -19.62 17.71
N ALA A 214 6.34 -19.17 16.77
CA ALA A 214 6.75 -18.23 15.71
C ALA A 214 6.91 -16.78 16.19
N GLY A 215 6.49 -16.46 17.42
CA GLY A 215 6.66 -15.14 18.03
C GLY A 215 5.53 -14.15 17.72
N ILE A 216 4.31 -14.62 17.45
CA ILE A 216 3.18 -13.77 17.01
C ILE A 216 2.86 -12.62 17.96
N GLU A 217 3.08 -12.78 19.27
CA GLU A 217 2.79 -11.73 20.26
C GLU A 217 3.66 -10.47 20.06
N THR A 218 4.85 -10.64 19.47
CA THR A 218 5.84 -9.56 19.26
C THR A 218 6.09 -9.23 17.78
N ALA A 219 5.53 -10.04 16.87
CA ALA A 219 5.68 -9.84 15.44
C ALA A 219 5.02 -8.53 14.98
N ALA A 220 5.67 -7.84 14.03
CA ALA A 220 5.06 -6.66 13.40
C ALA A 220 3.95 -7.05 12.42
N ALA A 221 4.13 -8.18 11.72
CA ALA A 221 3.13 -8.68 10.79
C ALA A 221 3.11 -10.22 10.68
N LEU A 222 1.96 -10.74 10.26
CA LEU A 222 1.75 -12.09 9.76
C LEU A 222 1.32 -12.01 8.29
N ALA A 223 2.08 -12.65 7.41
CA ALA A 223 1.75 -12.83 6.00
C ALA A 223 1.27 -14.26 5.77
N VAL A 224 -0.02 -14.43 5.53
CA VAL A 224 -0.64 -15.72 5.25
C VAL A 224 -0.59 -15.96 3.74
N THR A 225 0.34 -16.80 3.29
CA THR A 225 0.62 -17.03 1.85
C THR A 225 0.18 -18.40 1.33
N ILE A 226 -0.38 -19.22 2.22
CA ILE A 226 -1.04 -20.49 1.87
C ILE A 226 -2.21 -20.24 0.91
N PRO A 227 -2.41 -21.10 -0.10
CA PRO A 227 -3.46 -20.92 -1.09
C PRO A 227 -4.85 -21.36 -0.59
N ASP A 228 -4.91 -22.19 0.46
CA ASP A 228 -6.17 -22.64 1.02
C ASP A 228 -6.86 -21.50 1.80
N GLY A 229 -7.98 -21.01 1.25
CA GLY A 229 -8.69 -19.88 1.83
C GLY A 229 -9.32 -20.20 3.19
N ALA A 230 -9.73 -21.45 3.45
CA ALA A 230 -10.33 -21.82 4.73
C ALA A 230 -9.25 -21.86 5.83
N GLU A 231 -8.07 -22.39 5.53
CA GLU A 231 -6.90 -22.31 6.41
C GLU A 231 -6.47 -20.86 6.62
N ALA A 232 -6.50 -20.02 5.57
CA ALA A 232 -6.14 -18.61 5.71
C ALA A 232 -7.08 -17.87 6.68
N VAL A 233 -8.39 -18.11 6.60
CA VAL A 233 -9.37 -17.57 7.54
C VAL A 233 -9.10 -18.05 8.97
N ARG A 234 -8.84 -19.35 9.17
CA ARG A 234 -8.52 -19.91 10.50
C ARG A 234 -7.23 -19.32 11.07
N ALA A 235 -6.19 -19.17 10.25
CA ALA A 235 -4.93 -18.57 10.64
C ALA A 235 -5.11 -17.11 11.09
N CYS A 236 -5.91 -16.33 10.35
CA CYS A 236 -6.23 -14.95 10.72
C CYS A 236 -6.92 -14.87 12.08
N ALA A 237 -7.94 -15.71 12.31
CA ALA A 237 -8.67 -15.76 13.57
C ALA A 237 -7.76 -16.14 14.74
N ALA A 238 -6.95 -17.19 14.59
CA ALA A 238 -6.02 -17.65 15.61
C ALA A 238 -4.96 -16.59 15.95
N ALA A 239 -4.38 -15.95 14.93
CA ALA A 239 -3.39 -14.90 15.12
C ALA A 239 -3.98 -13.65 15.80
N ARG A 240 -5.18 -13.21 15.39
CA ARG A 240 -5.85 -12.06 16.00
C ARG A 240 -6.22 -12.30 17.47
N ALA A 241 -6.61 -13.52 17.81
CA ALA A 241 -6.90 -13.90 19.20
C ALA A 241 -5.66 -13.84 20.10
N LEU A 242 -4.48 -14.18 19.58
CA LEU A 242 -3.22 -14.14 20.33
C LEU A 242 -2.57 -12.76 20.34
N SER A 243 -2.72 -11.99 19.26
CA SER A 243 -2.07 -10.69 19.09
C SER A 243 -3.06 -9.69 18.47
N PRO A 244 -3.81 -8.94 19.29
CA PRO A 244 -4.83 -8.01 18.81
C PRO A 244 -4.34 -6.88 17.91
N ASP A 245 -3.05 -6.56 17.94
CA ASP A 245 -2.47 -5.46 17.16
C ASP A 245 -1.61 -5.91 15.97
N VAL A 246 -1.38 -7.23 15.79
CA VAL A 246 -0.53 -7.69 14.68
C VAL A 246 -1.15 -7.31 13.34
N HIS A 247 -0.33 -6.85 12.39
CA HIS A 247 -0.81 -6.63 11.04
C HIS A 247 -0.92 -7.97 10.31
N ILE A 248 -2.09 -8.30 9.77
CA ILE A 248 -2.34 -9.56 9.07
C ILE A 248 -2.64 -9.26 7.61
N SER A 249 -1.84 -9.83 6.70
CA SER A 249 -2.12 -9.82 5.26
C SER A 249 -2.35 -11.24 4.77
N ALA A 250 -3.48 -11.48 4.11
CA ALA A 250 -3.86 -12.82 3.66
C ALA A 250 -3.99 -12.92 2.15
N ARG A 251 -3.37 -13.95 1.56
CA ARG A 251 -3.66 -14.41 0.21
C ARG A 251 -4.94 -15.24 0.23
N THR A 252 -5.81 -15.01 -0.75
CA THR A 252 -6.94 -15.89 -1.03
C THR A 252 -7.09 -16.11 -2.53
N THR A 253 -7.65 -17.24 -2.93
CA THR A 253 -7.96 -17.50 -4.35
C THR A 253 -9.13 -16.64 -4.80
N PHE A 254 -10.23 -16.69 -4.04
CA PHE A 254 -11.49 -16.01 -4.34
C PHE A 254 -11.72 -14.80 -3.43
N LEU A 255 -12.51 -13.84 -3.93
CA LEU A 255 -12.88 -12.66 -3.16
C LEU A 255 -13.75 -13.00 -1.94
N SER A 256 -14.67 -13.97 -2.05
CA SER A 256 -15.53 -14.42 -0.95
C SER A 256 -14.73 -14.84 0.28
N GLN A 257 -13.70 -15.68 0.08
CA GLN A 257 -12.77 -16.10 1.12
C GLN A 257 -11.94 -14.92 1.66
N GLY A 258 -11.59 -13.96 0.81
CA GLY A 258 -10.93 -12.73 1.24
C GLY A 258 -11.79 -11.90 2.20
N LEU A 259 -13.08 -11.76 1.91
CA LEU A 259 -14.02 -11.08 2.82
C LEU A 259 -14.15 -11.82 4.16
N GLU A 260 -14.16 -13.15 4.13
CA GLU A 260 -14.14 -13.98 5.35
C GLU A 260 -12.85 -13.78 6.15
N ALA A 261 -11.69 -13.71 5.49
CA ALA A 261 -10.41 -13.47 6.15
C ALA A 261 -10.38 -12.08 6.83
N MET A 262 -10.93 -11.04 6.20
CA MET A 262 -11.07 -9.72 6.82
C MET A 262 -11.98 -9.75 8.06
N ARG A 263 -13.11 -10.47 8.01
CA ARG A 263 -13.98 -10.67 9.19
C ARG A 263 -13.27 -11.43 10.31
N ALA A 264 -12.37 -12.36 9.95
CA ALA A 264 -11.52 -13.08 10.89
C ALA A 264 -10.33 -12.26 11.42
N GLY A 265 -10.17 -11.01 10.98
CA GLY A 265 -9.18 -10.08 11.51
C GLY A 265 -8.02 -9.76 10.56
N ALA A 266 -8.05 -10.19 9.30
CA ALA A 266 -7.09 -9.72 8.30
C ALA A 266 -7.22 -8.21 8.07
N ASN A 267 -6.09 -7.50 8.05
CA ASN A 267 -6.04 -6.06 7.75
C ASN A 267 -6.02 -5.78 6.25
N SER A 268 -5.47 -6.71 5.47
CA SER A 268 -5.43 -6.63 4.01
C SER A 268 -5.56 -8.01 3.37
N ILE A 269 -6.07 -8.04 2.15
CA ILE A 269 -6.19 -9.27 1.36
C ILE A 269 -5.60 -9.09 -0.03
N THR A 270 -5.00 -10.16 -0.55
CA THR A 270 -4.57 -10.28 -1.94
C THR A 270 -5.35 -11.42 -2.59
N VAL A 271 -6.25 -11.08 -3.52
CA VAL A 271 -7.08 -12.05 -4.25
C VAL A 271 -6.37 -12.47 -5.53
N GLU A 272 -6.02 -13.74 -5.63
CA GLU A 272 -5.17 -14.28 -6.70
C GLU A 272 -5.80 -14.17 -8.08
N GLU A 273 -7.10 -14.43 -8.23
CA GLU A 273 -7.79 -14.28 -9.51
C GLU A 273 -7.76 -12.85 -10.03
N ILE A 274 -7.91 -11.87 -9.12
CA ILE A 274 -7.88 -10.44 -9.46
C ILE A 274 -6.46 -10.04 -9.88
N VAL A 275 -5.44 -10.49 -9.16
CA VAL A 275 -4.04 -10.23 -9.50
C VAL A 275 -3.68 -10.88 -10.83
N THR A 276 -4.14 -12.11 -11.06
CA THR A 276 -3.91 -12.86 -12.30
C THR A 276 -4.60 -12.18 -13.48
N ALA A 277 -5.87 -11.82 -13.35
CA ALA A 277 -6.61 -11.09 -14.37
C ALA A 277 -5.95 -9.73 -14.70
N SER A 278 -5.46 -9.02 -13.67
CA SER A 278 -4.74 -7.75 -13.85
C SER A 278 -3.42 -7.94 -14.59
N ALA A 279 -2.68 -9.01 -14.29
CA ALA A 279 -1.44 -9.35 -14.98
C ALA A 279 -1.69 -9.71 -16.45
N LEU A 280 -2.72 -10.52 -16.73
CA LEU A 280 -3.14 -10.88 -18.09
C LEU A 280 -3.57 -9.64 -18.87
N ALA A 281 -4.41 -8.78 -18.29
CA ALA A 281 -4.86 -7.55 -18.92
C ALA A 281 -3.68 -6.66 -19.32
N ARG A 282 -2.68 -6.50 -18.43
CA ARG A 282 -1.47 -5.73 -18.74
C ARG A 282 -0.73 -6.29 -19.97
N VAL A 283 -0.54 -7.60 -20.04
CA VAL A 283 0.15 -8.25 -21.16
C VAL A 283 -0.65 -8.10 -22.46
N VAL A 284 -1.96 -8.37 -22.42
CA VAL A 284 -2.84 -8.26 -23.58
C VAL A 284 -2.90 -6.82 -24.10
N THR A 285 -3.10 -5.84 -23.21
CA THR A 285 -3.14 -4.43 -23.59
C THR A 285 -1.82 -3.97 -24.20
N GLN A 286 -0.67 -4.37 -23.64
CA GLN A 286 0.65 -4.05 -24.22
C GLN A 286 0.81 -4.59 -25.65
N GLN A 287 0.30 -5.79 -25.92
CA GLN A 287 0.33 -6.37 -27.27
C GLN A 287 -0.58 -5.61 -28.24
N LEU A 288 -1.76 -5.18 -27.80
CA LEU A 288 -2.70 -4.45 -28.65
C LEU A 288 -2.20 -3.03 -28.94
N THR A 289 -1.73 -2.29 -27.94
CA THR A 289 -1.20 -0.92 -28.14
C THR A 289 0.14 -0.93 -28.89
N GLY A 290 0.98 -1.94 -28.67
CA GLY A 290 2.23 -2.13 -29.42
C GLY A 290 2.01 -2.51 -30.90
N LYS A 291 0.85 -3.07 -31.26
CA LYS A 291 0.46 -3.34 -32.66
C LYS A 291 -0.15 -2.11 -33.35
N LEU A 292 -0.95 -1.33 -32.62
CA LEU A 292 -1.58 -0.10 -33.15
C LEU A 292 -0.55 0.96 -33.57
N HIS A 293 0.53 1.13 -32.81
CA HIS A 293 1.61 2.06 -33.22
C HIS A 293 2.42 1.58 -34.44
N ARG A 294 2.36 0.28 -34.78
CA ARG A 294 3.06 -0.25 -35.94
C ARG A 294 2.22 -0.12 -37.23
N SER A 295 0.89 -0.24 -37.13
CA SER A 295 -0.02 -0.01 -38.27
C SER A 295 -0.11 1.46 -38.67
N ASP A 296 -0.04 2.39 -37.71
CA ASP A 296 -0.12 3.83 -38.01
C ASP A 296 1.16 4.37 -38.68
N SER A 297 2.31 3.73 -38.44
CA SER A 297 3.58 4.12 -39.07
C SER A 297 3.72 3.61 -40.51
N GLU A 298 3.06 2.50 -40.87
CA GLU A 298 3.04 2.02 -42.26
C GLU A 298 2.07 2.82 -43.14
N ALA A 299 0.99 3.37 -42.57
CA ALA A 299 0.02 4.19 -43.29
C ALA A 299 0.51 5.62 -43.60
N LEU A 300 1.55 6.12 -42.91
CA LEU A 300 2.13 7.46 -43.13
C LEU A 300 3.37 7.49 -44.04
N MET A 301 3.78 6.36 -44.63
CA MET A 301 4.92 6.28 -45.56
C MET A 301 4.52 6.05 -47.03
N THR A 302 3.35 6.53 -47.48
CA THR A 302 3.10 6.63 -48.92
C THR A 302 3.99 7.74 -49.51
N PRO A 303 4.88 7.44 -50.47
CA PRO A 303 5.72 8.47 -51.07
C PRO A 303 4.83 9.40 -51.90
N GLN A 304 4.71 10.65 -51.50
CA GLN A 304 4.33 11.71 -52.41
C GLN A 304 5.51 11.96 -53.36
N GLY A 305 5.32 11.63 -54.64
CA GLY A 305 6.15 12.17 -55.71
C GLY A 305 6.42 11.19 -56.84
N ALA A 306 5.67 11.33 -57.93
CA ALA A 306 6.24 11.49 -59.26
C ALA A 306 5.17 12.16 -60.14
N ASN A 307 5.40 13.45 -60.37
CA ASN A 307 4.77 14.28 -61.36
C ASN A 307 5.57 14.06 -62.66
N GLU A 308 4.91 13.60 -63.73
CA GLU A 308 5.19 13.80 -65.18
C GLU A 308 4.43 12.76 -66.03
#